data_AF-A0A975MK61-F1
#
_entry.id   AF-A0A975MK61-F1
#
_cell.length_a   1.000
_cell.length_b   1.000
_cell.length_c   1.000
_cell.angle_alpha   90.00
_cell.angle_beta   90.00
_cell.angle_gamma   90.00
#
_symmetry.space_group_name_H-M   'P 1'
#
loop_
_entity.id
_entity.type
_entity.pdbx_description
1 polymer ?
#
loop_
_entity_poly.entity_id
_entity_poly.type
_entity_poly.pdbx_seq_one_letter_code
_entity_poly.pdbx_strand_id
1 'polypeptide(L)'
;MDFESQLRLERDAAVVRATLEAAGGRLVHRVADPDAPDASVDPPGLYWAVIQPTEPDTKPFIVRTLWSVYPDRPPSLLFAISVGGPTNVTSAWPAATGYRAPNDVCKPFTAEGQDLHGEWTIGPQSWRSGGNPFLYVIENVTDDINRVQGARAA
;
A
#
# COMPACT_ATOMS: atom_id res chain seq x y z
N MET A 1 -8.80 6.42 -12.77
CA MET A 1 -9.84 5.79 -11.93
C MET A 1 -11.15 6.54 -12.17
N ASP A 2 -12.29 5.85 -12.23
CA ASP A 2 -13.60 6.50 -12.32
C ASP A 2 -14.06 7.11 -10.98
N PHE A 3 -15.09 7.96 -11.02
CA PHE A 3 -15.57 8.70 -9.86
C PHE A 3 -16.16 7.79 -8.76
N GLU A 4 -16.85 6.70 -9.15
CA GLU A 4 -17.45 5.78 -8.18
C GLU A 4 -16.37 5.02 -7.39
N SER A 5 -15.35 4.53 -8.09
CA SER A 5 -14.16 3.93 -7.49
C SER A 5 -13.47 4.89 -6.54
N GLN A 6 -13.32 6.16 -6.94
CA GLN A 6 -12.71 7.19 -6.11
C GLN A 6 -13.50 7.42 -4.82
N LEU A 7 -14.82 7.61 -4.91
CA LEU A 7 -15.67 7.86 -3.73
C LEU A 7 -15.63 6.68 -2.74
N ARG A 8 -15.68 5.44 -3.26
CA ARG A 8 -15.58 4.23 -2.43
C ARG A 8 -14.21 4.11 -1.77
N LEU A 9 -13.14 4.40 -2.50
CA LEU A 9 -11.78 4.36 -1.98
C LEU A 9 -11.55 5.42 -0.90
N GLU A 10 -12.02 6.65 -1.10
CA GLU A 10 -11.92 7.73 -0.10
C GLU A 10 -12.64 7.38 1.21
N ARG A 11 -13.85 6.79 1.11
CA ARG A 11 -14.59 6.29 2.27
C ARG A 11 -13.78 5.25 3.05
N ASP A 12 -13.22 4.27 2.35
CA ASP A 12 -12.49 3.17 2.97
C ASP A 12 -11.11 3.61 3.50
N ALA A 13 -10.48 4.60 2.86
CA ALA A 13 -9.23 5.22 3.29
C ALA A 13 -9.33 5.92 4.66
N ALA A 14 -10.51 6.41 5.05
CA ALA A 14 -10.72 6.98 6.38
C ALA A 14 -10.50 5.95 7.50
N VAL A 15 -10.95 4.71 7.27
CA VAL A 15 -10.74 3.60 8.23
C VAL A 15 -9.26 3.21 8.27
N VAL A 16 -8.62 3.09 7.10
CA VAL A 16 -7.17 2.80 7.00
C VAL A 16 -6.34 3.84 7.74
N ARG A 17 -6.70 5.12 7.61
CA ARG A 17 -6.04 6.22 8.32
C ARG A 17 -6.14 6.03 9.83
N ALA A 18 -7.34 5.79 10.36
CA ALA A 18 -7.54 5.58 11.79
C ALA A 18 -6.76 4.36 12.32
N THR A 19 -6.74 3.26 11.56
CA THR A 19 -5.97 2.06 11.91
C THR A 19 -4.47 2.35 11.96
N LEU A 20 -3.92 3.04 10.97
CA LEU A 20 -2.50 3.40 10.94
C LEU A 20 -2.14 4.36 12.07
N GLU A 21 -2.95 5.38 12.33
CA GLU A 21 -2.74 6.33 13.43
C GLU A 21 -2.72 5.64 14.80
N ALA A 22 -3.63 4.68 15.04
CA ALA A 22 -3.64 3.88 16.26
C ALA A 22 -2.36 3.04 16.44
N ALA A 23 -1.68 2.69 15.36
CA ALA A 23 -0.41 1.96 15.35
C ALA A 23 0.83 2.89 15.28
N GLY A 24 0.67 4.22 15.40
CA GLY A 24 1.77 5.19 15.30
C GLY A 24 2.23 5.49 13.86
N GLY A 25 1.50 5.01 12.87
CA GLY A 25 1.66 5.31 11.45
C GLY A 25 0.78 6.49 11.00
N ARG A 26 0.66 6.66 9.68
CA ARG A 26 -0.29 7.59 9.06
C ARG A 26 -0.57 7.24 7.60
N LEU A 27 -1.72 7.68 7.10
CA LEU A 27 -2.05 7.61 5.67
C LEU A 27 -1.94 9.00 5.03
N VAL A 28 -1.26 9.10 3.89
CA VAL A 28 -1.07 10.36 3.15
C VAL A 28 -1.62 10.22 1.73
N HIS A 29 -2.37 11.23 1.30
CA HIS A 29 -2.78 11.47 -0.07
C HIS A 29 -2.70 12.97 -0.32
N ARG A 30 -1.82 13.40 -1.24
CA ARG A 30 -1.58 14.81 -1.53
C ARG A 30 -2.62 15.31 -2.52
N VAL A 31 -3.48 16.21 -2.07
CA VAL A 31 -4.49 16.88 -2.90
C VAL A 31 -4.00 18.26 -3.32
N ALA A 32 -4.61 18.83 -4.36
CA ALA A 32 -4.30 20.19 -4.79
C ALA A 32 -4.65 21.18 -3.67
N ASP A 33 -3.70 22.07 -3.36
CA ASP A 33 -3.86 23.14 -2.40
C ASP A 33 -3.89 24.49 -3.15
N PRO A 34 -5.00 25.25 -3.09
CA PRO A 34 -5.09 26.57 -3.73
C PRO A 34 -4.01 27.55 -3.26
N ASP A 35 -3.54 27.40 -2.02
CA ASP A 35 -2.52 28.27 -1.42
C ASP A 35 -1.09 27.80 -1.76
N ALA A 36 -0.94 26.61 -2.34
CA ALA A 36 0.32 26.03 -2.78
C ALA A 36 0.18 25.33 -4.15
N PRO A 37 -0.04 26.09 -5.25
CA PRO A 37 -0.35 25.52 -6.57
C PRO A 37 0.79 24.69 -7.18
N ASP A 38 2.04 24.91 -6.73
CA ASP A 38 3.21 24.16 -7.18
C ASP A 38 3.46 22.88 -6.36
N ALA A 39 2.63 22.60 -5.34
CA ALA A 39 2.74 21.39 -4.54
C ALA A 39 2.43 20.15 -5.38
N SER A 40 3.19 19.07 -5.16
CA SER A 40 2.94 17.80 -5.84
C SER A 40 1.60 17.20 -5.41
N VAL A 41 0.77 16.84 -6.39
CA VAL A 41 -0.54 16.21 -6.19
C VAL A 41 -0.44 14.73 -6.58
N ASP A 42 -1.00 13.86 -5.74
CA ASP A 42 -1.11 12.43 -6.02
C ASP A 42 -2.30 12.17 -6.96
N PRO A 43 -2.16 11.30 -7.99
CA PRO A 43 -3.29 10.95 -8.85
C PRO A 43 -4.38 10.21 -8.05
N PRO A 44 -5.64 10.22 -8.53
CA PRO A 44 -6.70 9.42 -7.93
C PRO A 44 -6.30 7.95 -7.83
N GLY A 45 -6.55 7.34 -6.67
CA GLY A 45 -6.17 5.94 -6.40
C GLY A 45 -4.80 5.75 -5.77
N LEU A 46 -3.96 6.79 -5.70
CA LEU A 46 -2.63 6.71 -5.09
C LEU A 46 -2.65 7.17 -3.63
N TYR A 47 -2.15 6.32 -2.75
CA TYR A 47 -1.98 6.60 -1.32
C TYR A 47 -0.60 6.17 -0.84
N TRP A 48 -0.11 6.86 0.18
CA TRP A 48 1.13 6.52 0.88
C TRP A 48 0.82 6.11 2.32
N ALA A 49 1.00 4.84 2.64
CA ALA A 49 0.90 4.36 4.02
C ALA A 49 2.27 4.41 4.69
N VAL A 50 2.38 5.18 5.76
CA VAL A 50 3.55 5.18 6.67
C VAL A 50 3.24 4.18 7.77
N ILE A 51 3.91 3.04 7.74
CA ILE A 51 3.70 1.91 8.65
C ILE A 51 4.85 1.91 9.66
N GLN A 52 4.51 2.01 10.94
CA GLN A 52 5.44 1.83 12.04
C GLN A 52 5.45 0.34 12.44
N PRO A 53 6.59 -0.37 12.30
CA PRO A 53 6.69 -1.75 12.77
C PRO A 53 6.53 -1.86 14.28
N THR A 54 6.09 -3.03 14.76
CA THR A 54 5.99 -3.31 16.20
C THR A 54 7.35 -3.47 16.88
N GLU A 55 8.38 -3.85 16.11
CA GLU A 55 9.76 -3.94 16.62
C GLU A 55 10.26 -2.54 17.01
N PRO A 56 10.62 -2.33 18.30
CA PRO A 56 11.15 -1.05 18.76
C PRO A 56 12.37 -0.60 17.95
N ASP A 57 12.59 0.72 17.85
CA ASP A 57 13.71 1.35 17.14
C ASP A 57 13.77 1.15 15.61
N THR A 58 12.86 0.36 15.02
CA THR A 58 12.78 0.21 13.56
C THR A 58 12.17 1.45 12.91
N LYS A 59 12.85 1.98 11.89
CA LYS A 59 12.35 3.10 11.08
C LYS A 59 11.08 2.71 10.31
N PRO A 60 10.09 3.61 10.18
CA PRO A 60 8.88 3.35 9.41
C PRO A 60 9.14 2.87 7.98
N PHE A 61 8.23 2.06 7.46
CA PHE A 61 8.15 1.74 6.04
C PHE A 61 7.16 2.68 5.37
N ILE A 62 7.42 3.05 4.13
CA ILE A 62 6.53 3.91 3.35
C ILE A 62 6.10 3.13 2.12
N VAL A 63 4.83 2.73 2.11
CA VAL A 63 4.21 1.94 1.05
C VAL A 63 3.44 2.88 0.14
N ARG A 64 3.74 2.85 -1.15
CA ARG A 64 2.93 3.47 -2.20
C ARG A 64 1.92 2.44 -2.69
N THR A 65 0.65 2.70 -2.45
CA THR A 65 -0.47 1.89 -2.95
C THR A 65 -1.14 2.63 -4.10
N LEU A 66 -1.24 1.99 -5.27
CA LEU A 66 -1.90 2.57 -6.44
C LEU A 66 -3.01 1.64 -6.93
N TRP A 67 -4.23 2.14 -6.88
CA TRP A 67 -5.41 1.48 -7.43
C TRP A 67 -5.73 2.04 -8.83
N SER A 68 -6.04 1.15 -9.77
CA SER A 68 -6.56 1.55 -11.09
C SER A 68 -8.09 1.57 -11.12
N VAL A 69 -8.72 0.60 -10.44
CA VAL A 69 -10.17 0.40 -10.27
C VAL A 69 -10.42 -0.09 -8.85
N TYR A 70 -11.36 0.50 -8.12
CA TYR A 70 -11.63 0.14 -6.72
C TYR A 70 -13.13 -0.11 -6.50
N PRO A 71 -13.54 -1.19 -5.79
CA PRO A 71 -12.72 -2.21 -5.14
C PRO A 71 -12.38 -3.41 -6.03
N ASP A 72 -12.78 -3.40 -7.30
CA ASP A 72 -12.89 -4.64 -8.10
C ASP A 72 -11.56 -5.19 -8.63
N ARG A 73 -10.46 -4.42 -8.56
CA ARG A 73 -9.12 -4.90 -8.94
C ARG A 73 -8.12 -4.62 -7.84
N PRO A 74 -7.16 -5.52 -7.56
CA PRO A 74 -6.12 -5.29 -6.55
C PRO A 74 -5.24 -4.05 -6.89
N PRO A 75 -4.56 -3.46 -5.89
CA PRO A 75 -3.62 -2.38 -6.10
C PRO A 75 -2.24 -2.89 -6.56
N SER A 76 -1.47 -2.00 -7.16
CA SER A 76 -0.01 -2.11 -7.23
C SER A 76 0.62 -1.56 -5.94
N LEU A 77 1.65 -2.23 -5.43
CA LEU A 77 2.41 -1.81 -4.24
C LEU A 77 3.88 -1.66 -4.55
N LEU A 78 4.46 -0.50 -4.21
CA LEU A 78 5.92 -0.32 -4.12
C LEU A 78 6.30 0.34 -2.78
N PHE A 79 7.59 0.35 -2.45
CA PHE A 79 8.11 1.00 -1.23
C PHE A 79 9.04 2.16 -1.57
N ALA A 80 9.02 3.20 -0.75
CA ALA A 80 9.87 4.39 -0.89
C ALA A 80 10.57 4.76 0.43
N ILE A 81 11.62 5.57 0.32
CA ILE A 81 12.34 6.13 1.48
C ILE A 81 11.61 7.33 2.10
N SER A 82 10.71 7.98 1.35
CA SER A 82 9.90 9.13 1.76
C SER A 82 8.57 9.15 1.00
N VAL A 83 7.57 9.83 1.56
CA VAL A 83 6.29 10.07 0.86
C VAL A 83 6.56 10.91 -0.39
N GLY A 84 6.07 10.46 -1.55
CA GLY A 84 6.38 11.10 -2.83
C GLY A 84 7.79 10.81 -3.36
N GLY A 85 8.59 10.04 -2.63
CA GLY A 85 9.98 9.74 -2.96
C GLY A 85 10.15 8.60 -3.97
N PRO A 86 11.43 8.30 -4.32
CA PRO A 86 11.75 7.23 -5.26
C PRO A 86 11.39 5.85 -4.71
N THR A 87 10.89 4.98 -5.59
CA THR A 87 10.51 3.59 -5.26
C THR A 87 11.51 2.53 -5.72
N ASN A 88 12.62 2.94 -6.35
CA ASN A 88 13.66 2.06 -6.88
C ASN A 88 14.80 1.75 -5.88
N VAL A 89 14.57 2.01 -4.58
CA VAL A 89 15.59 1.86 -3.53
C VAL A 89 15.35 0.57 -2.76
N THR A 90 16.19 -0.45 -2.94
CA THR A 90 16.02 -1.78 -2.32
C THR A 90 15.86 -1.72 -0.80
N SER A 91 16.66 -0.91 -0.10
CA SER A 91 16.59 -0.77 1.37
C SER A 91 15.31 -0.12 1.89
N ALA A 92 14.46 0.44 1.02
CA ALA A 92 13.13 0.91 1.40
C ALA A 92 12.15 -0.25 1.65
N TRP A 93 12.44 -1.44 1.12
CA TRP A 93 11.54 -2.60 1.09
C TRP A 93 11.77 -3.53 2.29
N PRO A 94 10.72 -4.23 2.75
CA PRO A 94 10.89 -5.27 3.77
C PRO A 94 11.57 -6.50 3.16
N ALA A 95 12.34 -7.23 3.96
CA ALA A 95 12.93 -8.52 3.61
C ALA A 95 11.90 -9.68 3.66
N ALA A 96 10.64 -9.40 3.35
CA ALA A 96 9.55 -10.35 3.44
C ALA A 96 9.44 -11.21 2.16
N THR A 97 9.04 -12.47 2.32
CA THR A 97 8.79 -13.38 1.19
C THR A 97 7.76 -12.80 0.24
N GLY A 98 8.05 -12.82 -1.06
CA GLY A 98 7.19 -12.26 -2.11
C GLY A 98 7.45 -10.79 -2.44
N TYR A 99 8.24 -10.06 -1.64
CA TYR A 99 8.62 -8.68 -1.92
C TYR A 99 9.90 -8.68 -2.78
N ARG A 100 9.75 -8.56 -4.10
CA ARG A 100 10.85 -8.66 -5.08
C ARG A 100 11.44 -7.28 -5.32
N ALA A 101 12.06 -6.73 -4.26
CA ALA A 101 12.60 -5.39 -4.25
C ALA A 101 13.62 -5.16 -5.40
N PRO A 102 13.62 -3.99 -6.05
CA PRO A 102 12.66 -2.89 -5.91
C PRO A 102 11.53 -2.93 -6.97
N ASN A 103 11.26 -4.10 -7.56
CA ASN A 103 10.45 -4.22 -8.77
C ASN A 103 8.96 -4.28 -8.47
N ASP A 104 8.54 -5.24 -7.63
CA ASP A 104 7.13 -5.48 -7.33
C ASP A 104 6.94 -6.31 -6.04
N VAL A 105 5.68 -6.47 -5.66
CA VAL A 105 5.25 -7.39 -4.62
C VAL A 105 4.45 -8.52 -5.28
N CYS A 106 4.93 -9.75 -5.19
CA CYS A 106 4.25 -10.94 -5.68
C CYS A 106 3.39 -11.55 -4.56
N LYS A 107 2.23 -10.96 -4.31
CA LYS A 107 1.27 -11.40 -3.28
C LYS A 107 -0.16 -11.46 -3.81
N PRO A 108 -1.04 -12.32 -3.26
CA PRO A 108 -2.43 -12.42 -3.72
C PRO A 108 -3.24 -11.12 -3.61
N PHE A 109 -2.83 -10.19 -2.73
CA PHE A 109 -3.49 -8.90 -2.55
C PHE A 109 -2.92 -7.79 -3.46
N THR A 110 -2.13 -8.13 -4.49
CA THR A 110 -1.49 -7.16 -5.39
C THR A 110 -1.78 -7.46 -6.85
N ALA A 111 -1.78 -6.43 -7.69
CA ALA A 111 -2.01 -6.55 -9.13
C ALA A 111 -0.94 -7.42 -9.78
N GLU A 112 0.33 -7.18 -9.50
CA GLU A 112 1.45 -7.93 -10.08
C GLU A 112 1.40 -9.42 -9.70
N GLY A 113 0.98 -9.71 -8.47
CA GLY A 113 0.75 -11.07 -8.01
C GLY A 113 -0.38 -11.78 -8.76
N GLN A 114 -1.56 -11.15 -8.85
CA GLN A 114 -2.73 -11.72 -9.54
C GLN A 114 -2.51 -11.89 -11.04
N ASP A 115 -1.76 -10.99 -11.67
CA ASP A 115 -1.42 -11.08 -13.10
C ASP A 115 -0.44 -12.23 -13.39
N LEU A 116 0.49 -12.51 -12.48
CA LEU A 116 1.49 -13.57 -12.64
C LEU A 116 0.95 -14.97 -12.33
N HIS A 117 0.04 -15.07 -11.36
CA HIS A 117 -0.46 -16.33 -10.81
C HIS A 117 -1.93 -16.54 -11.17
N GLY A 118 -2.17 -17.14 -12.33
CA GLY A 118 -3.53 -17.44 -12.80
C GLY A 118 -4.32 -18.33 -11.84
N GLU A 119 -3.64 -19.16 -11.04
CA GLU A 119 -4.24 -19.98 -10.00
C GLU A 119 -4.87 -19.16 -8.86
N TRP A 120 -4.47 -17.90 -8.67
CA TRP A 120 -5.05 -17.02 -7.65
C TRP A 120 -6.38 -16.42 -8.06
N THR A 121 -6.78 -16.53 -9.34
CA THR A 121 -8.07 -15.99 -9.80
C THR A 121 -9.28 -16.67 -9.14
N ILE A 122 -9.10 -17.88 -8.60
CA ILE A 122 -10.14 -18.66 -7.93
C ILE A 122 -9.67 -19.16 -6.56
N GLY A 123 -10.62 -19.38 -5.65
CA GLY A 123 -10.33 -19.98 -4.34
C GLY A 123 -9.83 -18.99 -3.28
N PRO A 124 -9.13 -19.46 -2.24
CA PRO A 124 -8.83 -18.64 -1.05
C PRO A 124 -7.90 -17.45 -1.28
N GLN A 125 -7.11 -17.50 -2.36
CA GLN A 125 -6.16 -16.47 -2.77
C GLN A 125 -6.77 -15.48 -3.76
N SER A 126 -8.06 -15.64 -4.10
CA SER A 126 -8.74 -14.68 -4.98
C SER A 126 -8.81 -13.30 -4.37
N TRP A 127 -8.72 -12.32 -5.28
CA TRP A 127 -8.86 -10.93 -4.91
C TRP A 127 -10.19 -10.71 -4.16
N ARG A 128 -10.10 -10.04 -3.02
CA ARG A 128 -11.25 -9.75 -2.16
C ARG A 128 -11.72 -8.33 -2.39
N SER A 129 -12.76 -8.15 -3.20
CA SER A 129 -13.39 -6.84 -3.44
C SER A 129 -14.46 -6.45 -2.41
N GLY A 130 -14.88 -7.38 -1.54
CA GLY A 130 -15.85 -7.12 -0.48
C GLY A 130 -15.24 -6.52 0.79
N GLY A 131 -16.04 -5.78 1.56
CA GLY A 131 -15.61 -5.18 2.83
C GLY A 131 -14.79 -3.90 2.62
N ASN A 132 -13.64 -3.80 3.28
CA ASN A 132 -12.64 -2.74 3.04
C ASN A 132 -11.34 -3.37 2.49
N PRO A 133 -11.23 -3.54 1.17
CA PRO A 133 -10.05 -4.12 0.54
C PRO A 133 -8.76 -3.32 0.77
N PHE A 134 -8.86 -2.01 0.97
CA PHE A 134 -7.68 -1.19 1.28
C PHE A 134 -7.12 -1.53 2.67
N LEU A 135 -7.98 -1.66 3.67
CA LEU A 135 -7.58 -2.12 5.00
C LEU A 135 -6.96 -3.51 4.95
N TYR A 136 -7.58 -4.45 4.23
CA TYR A 136 -7.05 -5.80 4.04
C TYR A 136 -5.61 -5.79 3.48
N VAL A 137 -5.34 -4.95 2.48
CA VAL A 137 -3.99 -4.79 1.91
C VAL A 137 -3.01 -4.27 2.97
N ILE A 138 -3.38 -3.22 3.71
CA ILE A 138 -2.50 -2.61 4.72
C ILE A 138 -2.24 -3.55 5.90
N GLU A 139 -3.23 -4.32 6.34
CA GLU A 139 -3.07 -5.33 7.39
C GLU A 139 -2.07 -6.42 6.95
N ASN A 140 -2.20 -6.95 5.73
CA ASN A 140 -1.27 -7.97 5.24
C ASN A 140 0.17 -7.44 5.09
N VAL A 141 0.32 -6.21 4.61
CA VAL A 141 1.65 -5.58 4.50
C VAL A 141 2.26 -5.35 5.89
N THR A 142 1.46 -4.88 6.85
CA THR A 142 1.90 -4.68 8.23
C THR A 142 2.31 -6.00 8.87
N ASP A 143 1.52 -7.05 8.70
CA ASP A 143 1.82 -8.40 9.16
C ASP A 143 3.11 -8.96 8.54
N ASP A 144 3.31 -8.76 7.24
CA ASP A 144 4.52 -9.20 6.55
C ASP A 144 5.78 -8.46 7.07
N ILE A 145 5.69 -7.14 7.29
CA ILE A 145 6.76 -6.33 7.89
C ILE A 145 7.09 -6.81 9.31
N ASN A 146 6.07 -7.03 10.13
CA ASN A 146 6.25 -7.46 11.52
C ASN A 146 6.76 -8.90 11.61
N ARG A 147 6.36 -9.79 10.70
CA ARG A 147 6.86 -11.17 10.64
C ARG A 147 8.36 -11.25 10.41
N VAL A 148 8.92 -10.30 9.65
CA VAL A 148 10.38 -10.17 9.46
C VAL A 148 11.02 -9.21 10.46
N GLN A 149 10.32 -8.85 11.53
CA GLN A 149 10.82 -7.97 12.61
C GLN A 149 11.35 -6.63 12.06
N GLY A 150 10.70 -6.10 11.02
CA GLY A 150 11.13 -4.83 10.41
C GLY A 150 12.44 -4.92 9.61
N ALA A 151 12.95 -6.12 9.34
CA ALA A 151 14.12 -6.31 8.49
C ALA A 151 13.88 -5.76 7.08
N ARG A 152 14.90 -5.09 6.53
CA ARG A 152 14.89 -4.49 5.19
C ARG A 152 15.64 -5.38 4.20
N ALA A 153 15.23 -5.34 2.94
CA ALA A 153 15.96 -5.99 1.86
C ALA A 153 17.37 -5.38 1.71
N ALA A 154 18.34 -6.22 1.33
CA ALA A 154 19.74 -5.84 1.13
C ALA A 154 20.01 -5.43 -0.33
#